data_AF-A0A3A8F2S3-F1
#
_entry.id   AF-A0A3A8F2S3-F1
#
_cell.length_a   1.000
_cell.length_b   1.000
_cell.length_c   1.000
_cell.angle_alpha   90.00
_cell.angle_beta   90.00
_cell.angle_gamma   90.00
#
_symmetry.space_group_name_H-M   'P 1'
#
loop_
_entity.id
_entity.type
_entity.pdbx_description
1 polymer ?
#
loop_
_entity_poly.entity_id
_entity_poly.type
_entity_poly.pdbx_seq_one_letter_code
_entity_poly.pdbx_strand_id
1 'polypeptide(L)'
;MTEPKYIYKLNSVIKQLKDEDLVPALFLMEMDKEFNIFYGFNRELDKKLMRNFNQIINSSKELNEIRKTILNYYSTQDQKYIDDFTGEVEDLNFQLPNRGKDILKYQSNPRLLAFALNYYNVQFRYEDNIINKINNPFYKFLFIIYCHPIYSQRTTDLNRIEDRFSGIINSHPIHFQKNDTIDFYIWAKNYMDDNDKYDSKVYTPITNEEYRTTVNIIFDKLFDENKDIYAALKEKLSNAWYQKKYRQKNKGKKAHHYVLQKNTLIALESLASKRKLTHEKIIENLINEHYVKECADPNSGDSLY
;
A
#
# COMPACT_ATOMS: atom_id res chain seq x y z
N MET A 1 0.11 -44.66 27.95
CA MET A 1 0.53 -45.05 26.60
C MET A 1 1.57 -44.04 26.14
N THR A 2 2.78 -44.47 25.82
CA THR A 2 3.81 -43.65 25.19
C THR A 2 3.39 -43.31 23.76
N GLU A 3 3.54 -42.06 23.37
CA GLU A 3 3.22 -41.60 22.00
C GLU A 3 4.08 -42.39 20.99
N PRO A 4 3.54 -42.76 19.82
CA PRO A 4 4.31 -43.49 18.82
C PRO A 4 5.53 -42.68 18.33
N LYS A 5 6.65 -43.37 18.06
CA LYS A 5 7.95 -42.74 17.67
C LYS A 5 7.83 -41.80 16.46
N TYR A 6 6.96 -42.12 15.50
CA TYR A 6 6.74 -41.30 14.30
C TYR A 6 6.04 -39.97 14.62
N ILE A 7 5.14 -39.94 15.62
CA ILE A 7 4.50 -38.69 16.08
C ILE A 7 5.54 -37.77 16.76
N TYR A 8 6.46 -38.35 17.54
CA TYR A 8 7.59 -37.58 18.09
C TYR A 8 8.49 -37.00 16.98
N LYS A 9 8.75 -37.76 15.91
CA LYS A 9 9.53 -37.27 14.75
C LYS A 9 8.82 -36.07 14.11
N LEU A 10 7.54 -36.21 13.77
CA LEU A 10 6.72 -35.14 13.20
C LEU A 10 6.74 -33.88 14.08
N ASN A 11 6.45 -34.03 15.38
CA ASN A 11 6.44 -32.93 16.33
C ASN A 11 7.81 -32.22 16.37
N SER A 12 8.91 -32.97 16.33
CA SER A 12 10.26 -32.41 16.30
C SER A 12 10.52 -31.61 15.02
N VAL A 13 10.24 -32.18 13.85
CA VAL A 13 10.48 -31.55 12.54
C VAL A 13 9.65 -30.27 12.41
N ILE A 14 8.36 -30.35 12.68
CA ILE A 14 7.45 -29.19 12.60
C ILE A 14 7.81 -28.13 13.64
N LYS A 15 8.34 -28.49 14.82
CA LYS A 15 8.81 -27.52 15.82
C LYS A 15 10.08 -26.79 15.37
N GLN A 16 10.95 -27.44 14.60
CA GLN A 16 12.20 -26.86 14.10
C GLN A 16 12.00 -25.92 12.90
N LEU A 17 10.85 -25.99 12.22
CA LEU A 17 10.52 -25.06 11.15
C LEU A 17 10.50 -23.62 11.65
N LYS A 18 11.11 -22.73 10.85
CA LYS A 18 10.94 -21.30 11.00
C LYS A 18 9.51 -20.93 10.63
N ASP A 19 9.03 -19.79 11.13
CA ASP A 19 7.64 -19.41 10.92
C ASP A 19 7.32 -19.19 9.44
N GLU A 20 8.26 -18.64 8.66
CA GLU A 20 8.10 -18.46 7.21
C GLU A 20 7.97 -19.78 6.43
N ASP A 21 8.44 -20.90 7.00
CA ASP A 21 8.36 -22.23 6.38
C ASP A 21 7.00 -22.91 6.60
N LEU A 22 6.16 -22.34 7.47
CA LEU A 22 4.84 -22.91 7.76
C LEU A 22 3.88 -22.76 6.57
N VAL A 23 4.06 -21.73 5.74
CA VAL A 23 3.28 -21.54 4.50
C VAL A 23 3.54 -22.65 3.47
N PRO A 24 4.80 -22.93 3.07
CA PRO A 24 5.08 -24.07 2.18
C PRO A 24 4.76 -25.42 2.83
N ALA A 25 4.97 -25.61 4.13
CA ALA A 25 4.58 -26.85 4.81
C ALA A 25 3.05 -27.08 4.78
N LEU A 26 2.25 -26.03 4.94
CA LEU A 26 0.79 -26.09 4.77
C LEU A 26 0.42 -26.46 3.33
N PHE A 27 1.12 -25.89 2.35
CA PHE A 27 0.86 -26.20 0.94
C PHE A 27 1.15 -27.68 0.63
N LEU A 28 2.25 -28.24 1.16
CA LEU A 28 2.54 -29.67 1.06
C LEU A 28 1.47 -30.54 1.72
N MET A 29 0.99 -30.18 2.91
CA MET A 29 -0.09 -30.92 3.57
C MET A 29 -1.35 -30.96 2.70
N GLU A 30 -1.72 -29.84 2.06
CA GLU A 30 -2.88 -29.81 1.18
C GLU A 30 -2.65 -30.63 -0.10
N MET A 31 -1.42 -30.69 -0.62
CA MET A 31 -1.07 -31.55 -1.75
C MET A 31 -1.22 -33.02 -1.41
N ASP A 32 -0.73 -33.42 -0.23
CA ASP A 32 -0.88 -34.78 0.30
C ASP A 32 -2.36 -35.16 0.38
N LYS A 33 -3.19 -34.30 1.00
CA LYS A 33 -4.64 -34.52 1.10
C LYS A 33 -5.34 -34.68 -0.25
N GLU A 34 -4.97 -33.88 -1.24
CA GLU A 34 -5.68 -33.84 -2.52
C GLU A 34 -5.20 -34.94 -3.49
N PHE A 35 -3.91 -35.26 -3.48
CA PHE A 35 -3.30 -36.12 -4.49
C PHE A 35 -2.65 -37.39 -3.94
N ASN A 36 -2.45 -37.51 -2.62
CA ASN A 36 -1.62 -38.53 -1.96
C ASN A 36 -0.19 -38.62 -2.56
N ILE A 37 0.31 -37.51 -3.14
CA ILE A 37 1.65 -37.38 -3.73
C ILE A 37 2.16 -35.94 -3.63
N PHE A 38 3.47 -35.77 -3.59
CA PHE A 38 4.15 -34.46 -3.50
C PHE A 38 4.75 -33.98 -4.83
N TYR A 39 4.81 -34.83 -5.86
CA TYR A 39 5.44 -34.58 -7.18
C TYR A 39 4.74 -33.53 -8.09
N GLY A 40 3.82 -32.73 -7.55
CA GLY A 40 3.03 -31.73 -8.29
C GLY A 40 3.49 -30.28 -8.18
N PHE A 41 4.50 -29.99 -7.36
CA PHE A 41 4.88 -28.62 -6.99
C PHE A 41 5.24 -27.71 -8.19
N ASN A 42 5.72 -28.32 -9.27
CA ASN A 42 6.12 -27.64 -10.51
C ASN A 42 5.03 -27.64 -11.60
N ARG A 43 3.81 -28.09 -11.30
CA ARG A 43 2.65 -28.05 -12.23
C ARG A 43 1.78 -26.84 -11.98
N GLU A 44 0.83 -26.56 -12.87
CA GLU A 44 -0.15 -25.48 -12.66
C GLU A 44 -0.86 -25.57 -11.30
N LEU A 45 -1.22 -24.42 -10.75
CA LEU A 45 -1.91 -24.34 -9.46
C LEU A 45 -3.31 -24.98 -9.56
N ASP A 46 -3.47 -26.14 -8.93
CA ASP A 46 -4.76 -26.82 -8.91
C ASP A 46 -5.82 -26.00 -8.13
N LYS A 47 -7.01 -25.87 -8.72
CA LYS A 47 -8.06 -25.01 -8.17
C LYS A 47 -8.67 -25.55 -6.88
N LYS A 48 -8.77 -26.86 -6.72
CA LYS A 48 -9.38 -27.50 -5.55
C LYS A 48 -8.40 -27.46 -4.38
N LEU A 49 -7.14 -27.82 -4.63
CA LEU A 49 -6.02 -27.64 -3.71
C LEU A 49 -5.97 -26.20 -3.18
N MET A 50 -5.90 -25.23 -4.09
CA MET A 50 -5.80 -23.82 -3.72
C MET A 50 -7.03 -23.31 -2.98
N ARG A 51 -8.23 -23.86 -3.23
CA ARG A 51 -9.43 -23.49 -2.47
C ARG A 51 -9.30 -23.90 -1.00
N ASN A 52 -8.88 -25.13 -0.73
CA ASN A 52 -8.71 -25.63 0.64
C ASN A 52 -7.56 -24.90 1.34
N PHE A 53 -6.44 -24.74 0.65
CA PHE A 53 -5.30 -23.96 1.14
C PHE A 53 -5.71 -22.53 1.52
N ASN A 54 -6.41 -21.82 0.62
CA ASN A 54 -6.90 -20.46 0.87
C ASN A 54 -7.84 -20.39 2.09
N GLN A 55 -8.67 -21.41 2.30
CA GLN A 55 -9.57 -21.46 3.45
C GLN A 55 -8.80 -21.53 4.77
N ILE A 56 -7.78 -22.39 4.85
CA ILE A 56 -6.97 -22.56 6.06
C ILE A 56 -6.08 -21.34 6.31
N ILE A 57 -5.36 -20.88 5.28
CA ILE A 57 -4.39 -19.80 5.43
C ILE A 57 -5.07 -18.46 5.78
N ASN A 58 -6.28 -18.20 5.26
CA ASN A 58 -7.03 -16.98 5.58
C ASN A 58 -7.71 -17.03 6.95
N SER A 59 -7.91 -18.23 7.50
CA SER A 59 -8.42 -18.40 8.86
C SER A 59 -7.32 -18.26 9.92
N SER A 60 -6.05 -18.35 9.51
CA SER A 60 -4.89 -18.28 10.39
C SER A 60 -4.46 -16.83 10.62
N LYS A 61 -4.57 -16.34 11.85
CA LYS A 61 -4.14 -14.98 12.22
C LYS A 61 -2.63 -14.87 12.34
N GLU A 62 -1.99 -15.93 12.83
CA GLU A 62 -0.55 -16.03 13.05
C GLU A 62 -0.01 -17.31 12.41
N LEU A 63 1.26 -17.28 11.97
CA LEU A 63 1.92 -18.44 11.34
C LEU A 63 1.90 -19.67 12.27
N ASN A 64 2.02 -19.48 13.58
CA ASN A 64 1.99 -20.59 14.54
C ASN A 64 0.63 -21.33 14.61
N GLU A 65 -0.47 -20.72 14.17
CA GLU A 65 -1.77 -21.43 14.06
C GLU A 65 -1.74 -22.47 12.93
N ILE A 66 -0.97 -22.20 11.86
CA ILE A 66 -0.72 -23.15 10.77
C ILE A 66 0.00 -24.40 11.32
N ARG A 67 0.99 -24.19 12.21
CA ARG A 67 1.73 -25.26 12.87
C ARG A 67 0.78 -26.23 13.58
N LYS A 68 -0.16 -25.69 14.36
CA LYS A 68 -1.19 -26.49 15.07
C LYS A 68 -2.09 -27.24 14.09
N THR A 69 -2.50 -26.59 13.00
CA THR A 69 -3.33 -27.21 11.95
C THR A 69 -2.65 -28.45 11.34
N ILE A 70 -1.36 -28.33 11.01
CA ILE A 70 -0.57 -29.44 10.45
C ILE A 70 -0.47 -30.59 11.45
N LEU A 71 -0.08 -30.30 12.70
CA LEU A 71 0.07 -31.32 13.74
C LEU A 71 -1.25 -32.04 14.03
N ASN A 72 -2.35 -31.31 14.13
CA ASN A 72 -3.66 -31.90 14.38
C ASN A 72 -4.08 -32.85 13.25
N TYR A 73 -3.88 -32.47 11.99
CA TYR A 73 -4.24 -33.33 10.86
C TYR A 73 -3.44 -34.64 10.86
N TYR A 74 -2.12 -34.57 11.05
CA TYR A 74 -1.25 -35.73 11.01
C TYR A 74 -1.30 -36.59 12.28
N SER A 75 -1.77 -36.05 13.42
CA SER A 75 -1.91 -36.82 14.67
C SER A 75 -2.85 -38.03 14.56
N THR A 76 -3.75 -38.03 13.57
CA THR A 76 -4.72 -39.11 13.33
C THR A 76 -4.41 -39.94 12.09
N GLN A 77 -3.32 -39.66 11.37
CA GLN A 77 -2.95 -40.40 10.16
C GLN A 77 -2.13 -41.64 10.48
N ASP A 78 -2.03 -42.55 9.51
CA ASP A 78 -1.14 -43.70 9.65
C ASP A 78 0.35 -43.29 9.56
N GLN A 79 1.21 -44.19 10.02
CA GLN A 79 2.65 -43.95 10.07
C GLN A 79 3.22 -43.60 8.68
N LYS A 80 2.73 -44.21 7.61
CA LYS A 80 3.28 -44.02 6.27
C LYS A 80 3.09 -42.58 5.82
N TYR A 81 1.87 -42.03 5.93
CA TYR A 81 1.62 -40.63 5.58
C TYR A 81 2.45 -39.65 6.42
N ILE A 82 2.63 -39.95 7.70
CA ILE A 82 3.44 -39.12 8.60
C ILE A 82 4.91 -39.14 8.20
N ASP A 83 5.46 -40.33 7.92
CA ASP A 83 6.85 -40.50 7.51
C ASP A 83 7.10 -39.83 6.15
N ASP A 84 6.19 -40.00 5.18
CA ASP A 84 6.26 -39.39 3.85
C ASP A 84 6.23 -37.84 3.94
N PHE A 85 5.24 -37.26 4.63
CA PHE A 85 5.16 -35.82 4.83
C PHE A 85 6.37 -35.26 5.57
N THR A 86 6.83 -35.96 6.61
CA THR A 86 8.01 -35.53 7.38
C THR A 86 9.25 -35.48 6.49
N GLY A 87 9.44 -36.48 5.61
CA GLY A 87 10.54 -36.48 4.65
C GLY A 87 10.49 -35.29 3.70
N GLU A 88 9.31 -34.97 3.16
CA GLU A 88 9.14 -33.83 2.25
C GLU A 88 9.34 -32.48 2.93
N VAL A 89 8.96 -32.36 4.21
CA VAL A 89 9.26 -31.17 5.02
C VAL A 89 10.75 -31.04 5.32
N GLU A 90 11.43 -32.15 5.54
CA GLU A 90 12.90 -32.15 5.69
C GLU A 90 13.57 -31.71 4.36
N ASP A 91 13.06 -32.21 3.22
CA ASP A 91 13.55 -31.92 1.87
C ASP A 91 13.23 -30.51 1.34
N LEU A 92 12.15 -29.88 1.83
CA LEU A 92 11.79 -28.48 1.57
C LEU A 92 12.98 -27.52 1.75
N ASN A 93 13.91 -27.86 2.65
CA ASN A 93 15.12 -27.07 2.89
C ASN A 93 16.06 -27.01 1.67
N PHE A 94 16.14 -28.07 0.88
CA PHE A 94 17.07 -28.17 -0.25
C PHE A 94 16.48 -27.65 -1.56
N GLN A 95 15.15 -27.64 -1.65
CA GLN A 95 14.45 -27.39 -2.91
C GLN A 95 14.09 -25.92 -3.14
N LEU A 96 14.12 -25.08 -2.10
CA LEU A 96 13.65 -23.69 -2.18
C LEU A 96 14.78 -22.70 -2.51
N PRO A 97 14.85 -22.14 -3.72
CA PRO A 97 16.01 -21.36 -4.16
C PRO A 97 16.15 -19.98 -3.47
N ASN A 98 15.07 -19.47 -2.88
CA ASN A 98 15.08 -18.21 -2.12
C ASN A 98 15.41 -18.41 -0.63
N ARG A 99 15.65 -19.65 -0.19
CA ARG A 99 15.98 -19.97 1.19
C ARG A 99 17.36 -19.40 1.57
N GLY A 100 17.46 -18.86 2.78
CA GLY A 100 18.67 -18.19 3.27
C GLY A 100 18.71 -16.68 3.01
N LYS A 101 17.77 -16.13 2.23
CA LYS A 101 17.57 -14.68 2.15
C LYS A 101 16.90 -14.16 3.43
N ASP A 102 17.17 -12.91 3.77
CA ASP A 102 16.45 -12.22 4.83
C ASP A 102 15.03 -11.87 4.36
N ILE A 103 14.09 -12.77 4.63
CA ILE A 103 12.67 -12.63 4.25
C ILE A 103 11.91 -11.75 5.25
N LEU A 104 12.37 -11.66 6.50
CA LEU A 104 11.69 -10.90 7.56
C LEU A 104 11.72 -9.38 7.30
N LYS A 105 12.68 -8.89 6.50
CA LYS A 105 12.67 -7.50 6.03
C LYS A 105 11.40 -7.13 5.24
N TYR A 106 10.77 -8.08 4.54
CA TYR A 106 9.51 -7.85 3.84
C TYR A 106 8.35 -7.73 4.84
N GLN A 107 8.35 -8.51 5.91
CA GLN A 107 7.33 -8.40 6.95
C GLN A 107 7.40 -7.07 7.71
N SER A 108 8.62 -6.60 7.97
CA SER A 108 8.87 -5.35 8.72
C SER A 108 8.81 -4.08 7.87
N ASN A 109 8.86 -4.19 6.54
CA ASN A 109 8.77 -3.06 5.62
C ASN A 109 7.55 -3.21 4.68
N PRO A 110 6.40 -2.60 5.04
CA PRO A 110 5.17 -2.71 4.25
C PRO A 110 5.31 -2.17 2.82
N ARG A 111 6.16 -1.16 2.60
CA ARG A 111 6.41 -0.60 1.26
C ARG A 111 7.16 -1.60 0.39
N LEU A 112 8.21 -2.23 0.92
CA LEU A 112 8.96 -3.27 0.22
C LEU A 112 8.06 -4.47 -0.10
N LEU A 113 7.23 -4.90 0.85
CA LEU A 113 6.29 -6.01 0.63
C LEU A 113 5.26 -5.68 -0.46
N ALA A 114 4.64 -4.51 -0.40
CA ALA A 114 3.69 -4.08 -1.43
C ALA A 114 4.36 -3.95 -2.81
N PHE A 115 5.58 -3.43 -2.86
CA PHE A 115 6.38 -3.33 -4.08
C PHE A 115 6.68 -4.70 -4.68
N ALA A 116 7.10 -5.67 -3.86
CA ALA A 116 7.34 -7.04 -4.28
C ALA A 116 6.07 -7.72 -4.81
N LEU A 117 4.94 -7.57 -4.11
CA LEU A 117 3.66 -8.10 -4.55
C LEU A 117 3.21 -7.49 -5.88
N ASN A 118 3.39 -6.17 -6.08
CA ASN A 118 3.08 -5.53 -7.35
C ASN A 118 3.94 -6.07 -8.49
N TYR A 119 5.25 -6.24 -8.27
CA TYR A 119 6.17 -6.81 -9.25
C TYR A 119 5.71 -8.19 -9.75
N TYR A 120 5.24 -9.06 -8.85
CA TYR A 120 4.71 -10.37 -9.22
C TYR A 120 3.33 -10.28 -9.87
N ASN A 121 2.40 -9.48 -9.32
CA ASN A 121 1.05 -9.35 -9.84
C ASN A 121 1.01 -8.90 -11.31
N VAL A 122 1.92 -8.01 -11.73
CA VAL A 122 2.02 -7.56 -13.13
C VAL A 122 2.47 -8.69 -14.07
N GLN A 123 3.14 -9.71 -13.55
CA GLN A 123 3.62 -10.86 -14.32
C GLN A 123 2.67 -12.06 -14.29
N PHE A 124 1.68 -12.06 -13.38
CA PHE A 124 0.73 -13.15 -13.22
C PHE A 124 -0.02 -13.47 -14.50
N ARG A 125 -0.14 -14.77 -14.80
CA ARG A 125 -1.05 -15.28 -15.82
C ARG A 125 -2.47 -15.31 -15.26
N TYR A 126 -3.45 -15.50 -16.13
CA TYR A 126 -4.85 -15.54 -15.73
C TYR A 126 -5.13 -16.60 -14.65
N GLU A 127 -4.46 -17.74 -14.73
CA GLU A 127 -4.57 -18.86 -13.80
C GLU A 127 -4.01 -18.53 -12.41
N ASP A 128 -3.02 -17.64 -12.33
CA ASP A 128 -2.34 -17.25 -11.10
C ASP A 128 -3.23 -16.34 -10.23
N ASN A 129 -4.35 -15.83 -10.77
CA ASN A 129 -5.31 -14.99 -10.03
C ASN A 129 -5.90 -15.66 -8.78
N ILE A 130 -5.83 -17.00 -8.68
CA ILE A 130 -6.25 -17.71 -7.48
C ILE A 130 -5.42 -17.36 -6.24
N ILE A 131 -4.17 -16.90 -6.44
CA ILE A 131 -3.26 -16.43 -5.38
C ILE A 131 -3.77 -15.13 -4.74
N ASN A 132 -4.53 -14.32 -5.50
CA ASN A 132 -5.09 -13.07 -4.98
C ASN A 132 -6.13 -13.29 -3.87
N LYS A 133 -6.62 -14.52 -3.71
CA LYS A 133 -7.51 -14.93 -2.62
C LYS A 133 -6.79 -15.15 -1.28
N ILE A 134 -5.45 -15.13 -1.24
CA ILE A 134 -4.71 -15.09 0.03
C ILE A 134 -4.79 -13.66 0.57
N ASN A 135 -5.43 -13.47 1.72
CA ASN A 135 -5.75 -12.14 2.25
C ASN A 135 -4.53 -11.46 2.89
N ASN A 136 -3.73 -12.23 3.65
CA ASN A 136 -2.55 -11.69 4.32
C ASN A 136 -1.44 -11.42 3.28
N PRO A 137 -0.97 -10.17 3.10
CA PRO A 137 0.04 -9.83 2.09
C PRO A 137 1.36 -10.56 2.29
N PHE A 138 1.79 -10.76 3.54
CA PHE A 138 3.04 -11.45 3.82
C PHE A 138 2.92 -12.95 3.52
N TYR A 139 1.79 -13.58 3.86
CA TYR A 139 1.55 -14.99 3.53
C TYR A 139 1.45 -15.20 2.03
N LYS A 140 0.81 -14.27 1.32
CA LYS A 140 0.78 -14.25 -0.14
C LYS A 140 2.19 -14.17 -0.72
N PHE A 141 3.03 -13.29 -0.18
CA PHE A 141 4.43 -13.18 -0.59
C PHE A 141 5.20 -14.49 -0.35
N LEU A 142 5.11 -15.08 0.84
CA LEU A 142 5.71 -16.39 1.15
C LEU A 142 5.27 -17.47 0.17
N PHE A 143 3.97 -17.53 -0.13
CA PHE A 143 3.43 -18.46 -1.11
C PHE A 143 4.05 -18.24 -2.51
N ILE A 144 4.18 -17.00 -2.97
CA ILE A 144 4.75 -16.72 -4.29
C ILE A 144 6.22 -17.17 -4.36
N ILE A 145 7.03 -16.85 -3.34
CA ILE A 145 8.48 -17.09 -3.39
C ILE A 145 8.88 -18.52 -3.04
N TYR A 146 7.99 -19.28 -2.40
CA TYR A 146 8.27 -20.65 -1.98
C TYR A 146 7.36 -21.70 -2.63
N CYS A 147 6.08 -21.40 -2.89
CA CYS A 147 5.12 -22.40 -3.37
C CYS A 147 4.80 -22.29 -4.86
N HIS A 148 4.95 -21.10 -5.45
CA HIS A 148 4.50 -20.90 -6.82
C HIS A 148 5.36 -21.70 -7.83
N PRO A 149 4.78 -22.48 -8.75
CA PRO A 149 5.51 -23.36 -9.67
C PRO A 149 6.61 -22.66 -10.49
N ILE A 150 6.32 -21.43 -10.94
CA ILE A 150 7.24 -20.62 -11.73
C ILE A 150 8.07 -19.67 -10.85
N TYR A 151 7.44 -18.78 -10.07
CA TYR A 151 8.14 -17.73 -9.34
C TYR A 151 9.01 -18.22 -8.18
N SER A 152 8.68 -19.36 -7.55
CA SER A 152 9.53 -19.91 -6.48
C SER A 152 10.93 -20.27 -6.99
N GLN A 153 11.03 -20.65 -8.28
CA GLN A 153 12.28 -21.05 -8.91
C GLN A 153 13.15 -19.87 -9.36
N ARG A 154 12.63 -18.63 -9.31
CA ARG A 154 13.32 -17.43 -9.82
C ARG A 154 14.11 -16.73 -8.71
N THR A 155 15.34 -17.17 -8.50
CA THR A 155 16.26 -16.60 -7.49
C THR A 155 16.61 -15.13 -7.70
N THR A 156 16.61 -14.66 -8.96
CA THR A 156 17.02 -13.30 -9.31
C THR A 156 15.92 -12.26 -9.09
N ASP A 157 14.66 -12.67 -9.00
CA ASP A 157 13.54 -11.73 -8.91
C ASP A 157 13.61 -10.89 -7.64
N LEU A 158 13.89 -11.51 -6.48
CA LEU A 158 14.03 -10.76 -5.23
C LEU A 158 15.19 -9.75 -5.28
N ASN A 159 16.31 -10.09 -5.91
CA ASN A 159 17.43 -9.15 -6.04
C ASN A 159 17.00 -7.94 -6.89
N ARG A 160 16.32 -8.18 -8.02
CA ARG A 160 15.79 -7.12 -8.88
C ARG A 160 14.77 -6.24 -8.15
N ILE A 161 13.88 -6.85 -7.38
CA ILE A 161 12.88 -6.14 -6.56
C ILE A 161 13.60 -5.24 -5.56
N GLU A 162 14.58 -5.78 -4.83
CA GLU A 162 15.35 -5.04 -3.83
C GLU A 162 16.17 -3.90 -4.43
N ASP A 163 16.83 -4.13 -5.56
CA ASP A 163 17.62 -3.12 -6.26
C ASP A 163 16.74 -1.96 -6.74
N ARG A 164 15.61 -2.29 -7.39
CA ARG A 164 14.64 -1.28 -7.86
C ARG A 164 14.05 -0.51 -6.70
N PHE A 165 13.59 -1.20 -5.66
CA PHE A 165 13.02 -0.59 -4.47
C PHE A 165 14.03 0.32 -3.77
N SER A 166 15.29 -0.11 -3.65
CA SER A 166 16.37 0.70 -3.09
C SER A 166 16.56 1.99 -3.90
N GLY A 167 16.51 1.93 -5.23
CA GLY A 167 16.55 3.12 -6.09
C GLY A 167 15.38 4.09 -5.82
N ILE A 168 14.18 3.57 -5.58
CA ILE A 168 13.00 4.38 -5.24
C ILE A 168 13.18 5.02 -3.87
N ILE A 169 13.54 4.25 -2.84
CA ILE A 169 13.70 4.77 -1.48
C ILE A 169 14.83 5.78 -1.38
N ASN A 170 15.94 5.59 -2.10
CA ASN A 170 17.04 6.54 -2.10
C ASN A 170 16.67 7.88 -2.75
N SER A 171 15.84 7.85 -3.80
CA SER A 171 15.38 9.06 -4.48
C SER A 171 14.17 9.71 -3.80
N HIS A 172 13.30 8.89 -3.23
CA HIS A 172 12.04 9.28 -2.63
C HIS A 172 11.79 8.49 -1.32
N PRO A 173 12.53 8.81 -0.23
CA PRO A 173 12.27 8.21 1.08
C PRO A 173 10.82 8.43 1.51
N ILE A 174 10.25 9.58 1.15
CA ILE A 174 8.82 9.88 1.15
C ILE A 174 8.53 10.73 -0.08
N HIS A 175 7.40 10.52 -0.75
CA HIS A 175 7.09 11.27 -1.97
C HIS A 175 6.65 12.72 -1.70
N PHE A 176 6.10 13.02 -0.52
CA PHE A 176 5.53 14.32 -0.19
C PHE A 176 6.23 15.01 0.99
N GLN A 177 7.56 15.17 0.91
CA GLN A 177 8.37 15.77 1.98
C GLN A 177 7.84 17.11 2.52
N LYS A 178 7.40 18.01 1.64
CA LYS A 178 6.86 19.33 2.03
C LYS A 178 5.50 19.27 2.73
N ASN A 179 4.81 18.14 2.63
CA ASN A 179 3.47 17.92 3.17
C ASN A 179 3.43 16.71 4.13
N ASP A 180 4.56 16.31 4.73
CA ASP A 180 4.67 15.14 5.62
C ASP A 180 3.93 15.38 6.95
N THR A 181 2.61 15.34 6.89
CA THR A 181 1.69 15.54 8.01
C THR A 181 0.55 14.55 7.90
N ILE A 182 0.05 14.07 9.03
CA ILE A 182 -1.03 13.08 9.02
C ILE A 182 -2.31 13.60 8.33
N ASP A 183 -2.65 14.86 8.55
CA ASP A 183 -3.77 15.55 7.89
C ASP A 183 -3.71 15.47 6.37
N PHE A 184 -2.49 15.57 5.82
CA PHE A 184 -2.27 15.45 4.39
C PHE A 184 -2.54 14.02 3.94
N TYR A 185 -1.99 13.01 4.61
CA TYR A 185 -2.12 11.61 4.18
C TYR A 185 -3.55 11.08 4.27
N ILE A 186 -4.29 11.42 5.33
CA ILE A 186 -5.72 11.06 5.44
C ILE A 186 -6.50 11.71 4.30
N TRP A 187 -6.29 13.01 4.05
CA TRP A 187 -6.98 13.69 2.97
C TRP A 187 -6.56 13.18 1.59
N ALA A 188 -5.27 12.92 1.38
CA ALA A 188 -4.72 12.45 0.12
C ALA A 188 -5.31 11.10 -0.25
N LYS A 189 -5.41 10.17 0.71
CA LYS A 189 -6.05 8.88 0.48
C LYS A 189 -7.51 9.04 0.03
N ASN A 190 -8.29 9.85 0.73
CA ASN A 190 -9.69 10.09 0.35
C ASN A 190 -9.81 10.76 -1.03
N TYR A 191 -8.93 11.73 -1.33
CA TYR A 191 -8.90 12.37 -2.65
C TYR A 191 -8.55 11.39 -3.77
N MET A 192 -7.62 10.46 -3.51
CA MET A 192 -7.25 9.42 -4.47
C MET A 192 -8.38 8.41 -4.66
N ASP A 193 -9.17 8.10 -3.62
CA ASP A 193 -10.32 7.19 -3.73
C ASP A 193 -11.43 7.74 -4.64
N ASP A 194 -11.54 9.07 -4.73
CA ASP A 194 -12.43 9.73 -5.68
C ASP A 194 -11.87 9.77 -7.12
N ASN A 195 -10.66 9.23 -7.35
CA ASN A 195 -9.97 9.30 -8.64
C ASN A 195 -9.35 7.96 -9.04
N ASP A 196 -10.01 7.25 -9.95
CA ASP A 196 -9.61 5.89 -10.36
C ASP A 196 -8.18 5.79 -10.93
N LYS A 197 -7.55 6.89 -11.34
CA LYS A 197 -6.16 6.90 -11.84
C LYS A 197 -5.12 6.48 -10.80
N TYR A 198 -5.46 6.54 -9.50
CA TYR A 198 -4.56 6.13 -8.42
C TYR A 198 -4.73 4.67 -8.00
N ASP A 199 -5.80 4.00 -8.45
CA ASP A 199 -6.12 2.62 -8.03
C ASP A 199 -6.08 2.45 -6.50
N SER A 200 -6.52 3.48 -5.75
CA SER A 200 -6.31 3.54 -4.30
C SER A 200 -7.39 2.84 -3.49
N LYS A 201 -8.54 2.51 -4.10
CA LYS A 201 -9.72 1.92 -3.45
C LYS A 201 -9.44 0.55 -2.84
N VAL A 202 -8.44 -0.17 -3.36
CA VAL A 202 -8.05 -1.49 -2.85
C VAL A 202 -7.37 -1.41 -1.47
N TYR A 203 -6.91 -0.23 -1.05
CA TYR A 203 -6.28 -0.01 0.24
C TYR A 203 -7.26 0.59 1.24
N THR A 204 -7.39 -0.02 2.41
CA THR A 204 -8.30 0.43 3.49
C THR A 204 -7.52 0.72 4.78
N PRO A 205 -6.67 1.77 4.82
CA PRO A 205 -5.92 2.13 6.02
C PRO A 205 -6.86 2.59 7.15
N ILE A 206 -6.54 2.22 8.37
CA ILE A 206 -7.29 2.53 9.59
C ILE A 206 -6.45 3.43 10.50
N THR A 207 -5.15 3.13 10.64
CA THR A 207 -4.26 3.87 11.53
C THR A 207 -3.54 5.01 10.81
N ASN A 208 -3.05 5.99 11.58
CA ASN A 208 -2.31 7.13 11.03
C ASN A 208 -1.09 6.72 10.20
N GLU A 209 -0.33 5.73 10.68
CA GLU A 209 0.84 5.23 9.98
C GLU A 209 0.45 4.46 8.71
N GLU A 210 -0.67 3.73 8.72
CA GLU A 210 -1.18 3.06 7.52
C GLU A 210 -1.58 4.05 6.43
N TYR A 211 -2.17 5.20 6.77
CA TYR A 211 -2.47 6.25 5.79
C TYR A 211 -1.19 6.77 5.12
N ARG A 212 -0.18 7.12 5.92
CA ARG A 212 1.12 7.58 5.42
C ARG A 212 1.80 6.52 4.55
N THR A 213 1.82 5.28 5.01
CA THR A 213 2.39 4.14 4.30
C THR A 213 1.66 3.87 2.99
N THR A 214 0.33 3.84 2.99
CA THR A 214 -0.52 3.59 1.81
C THR A 214 -0.27 4.62 0.72
N VAL A 215 -0.24 5.91 1.07
CA VAL A 215 0.05 6.96 0.08
C VAL A 215 1.43 6.76 -0.53
N ASN A 216 2.44 6.39 0.25
CA ASN A 216 3.76 6.13 -0.31
C ASN A 216 3.78 4.88 -1.20
N ILE A 217 3.10 3.78 -0.82
CA ILE A 217 2.98 2.56 -1.65
C ILE A 217 2.39 2.89 -3.04
N ILE A 218 1.32 3.68 -3.08
CA ILE A 218 0.67 4.07 -4.35
C ILE A 218 1.67 4.82 -5.23
N PHE A 219 2.43 5.74 -4.66
CA PHE A 219 3.39 6.54 -5.41
C PHE A 219 4.70 5.79 -5.75
N ASP A 220 5.10 4.79 -4.95
CA ASP A 220 6.17 3.85 -5.30
C ASP A 220 5.80 3.09 -6.57
N LYS A 221 4.57 2.54 -6.62
CA LYS A 221 4.02 1.85 -7.79
C LYS A 221 3.98 2.77 -9.01
N LEU A 222 3.40 3.96 -8.89
CA LEU A 222 3.30 4.91 -10.00
C LEU A 222 4.69 5.29 -10.54
N PHE A 223 5.65 5.53 -9.66
CA PHE A 223 7.01 5.91 -10.05
C PHE A 223 7.71 4.78 -10.81
N ASP A 224 7.52 3.55 -10.37
CA ASP A 224 8.12 2.35 -10.97
C ASP A 224 7.50 2.00 -12.33
N GLU A 225 6.19 2.20 -12.49
CA GLU A 225 5.45 1.91 -13.72
C GLU A 225 5.66 2.98 -14.79
N ASN A 226 5.48 4.27 -14.44
CA ASN A 226 5.59 5.36 -15.39
C ASN A 226 5.89 6.69 -14.69
N LYS A 227 7.11 7.19 -14.87
CA LYS A 227 7.61 8.43 -14.26
C LYS A 227 6.83 9.68 -14.69
N ASP A 228 6.29 9.73 -15.90
CA ASP A 228 5.51 10.88 -16.39
C ASP A 228 4.13 10.92 -15.75
N ILE A 229 3.45 9.76 -15.68
CA ILE A 229 2.16 9.64 -14.97
C ILE A 229 2.35 9.94 -13.49
N TYR A 230 3.40 9.40 -12.87
CA TYR A 230 3.80 9.73 -11.51
C TYR A 230 3.92 11.24 -11.28
N ALA A 231 4.70 11.93 -12.13
CA ALA A 231 4.93 13.36 -11.98
C ALA A 231 3.62 14.16 -12.08
N ALA A 232 2.81 13.87 -13.10
CA ALA A 232 1.53 14.54 -13.31
C ALA A 232 0.54 14.33 -12.16
N LEU A 233 0.40 13.09 -11.67
CA LEU A 233 -0.49 12.78 -10.56
C LEU A 233 0.00 13.37 -9.23
N LYS A 234 1.32 13.33 -8.99
CA LYS A 234 1.94 13.91 -7.79
C LYS A 234 1.74 15.43 -7.73
N GLU A 235 1.95 16.11 -8.85
CA GLU A 235 1.71 17.54 -8.96
C GLU A 235 0.23 17.88 -8.75
N LYS A 236 -0.67 17.14 -9.41
CA LYS A 236 -2.12 17.32 -9.26
C LYS A 236 -2.56 17.22 -7.80
N LEU A 237 -2.11 16.18 -7.08
CA LEU A 237 -2.44 15.98 -5.67
C LEU A 237 -1.88 17.11 -4.79
N SER A 238 -0.64 17.54 -5.05
CA SER A 238 0.01 18.64 -4.32
C SER A 238 -0.73 19.97 -4.53
N ASN A 239 -1.13 20.27 -5.76
CA ASN A 239 -1.87 21.48 -6.09
C ASN A 239 -3.27 21.48 -5.47
N ALA A 240 -3.97 20.35 -5.49
CA ALA A 240 -5.26 20.19 -4.84
C ALA A 240 -5.16 20.38 -3.31
N TRP A 241 -4.11 19.86 -2.68
CA TRP A 241 -3.84 20.08 -1.26
C TRP A 241 -3.59 21.55 -0.94
N TYR A 242 -2.73 22.20 -1.73
CA TYR A 242 -2.43 23.62 -1.58
C TYR A 242 -3.72 24.46 -1.67
N GLN A 243 -4.57 24.21 -2.68
CA GLN A 243 -5.85 24.88 -2.81
C GLN A 243 -6.77 24.64 -1.61
N LYS A 244 -6.84 23.42 -1.08
CA LYS A 244 -7.60 23.11 0.14
C LYS A 244 -7.11 23.94 1.32
N LYS A 245 -5.80 23.95 1.59
CA LYS A 245 -5.21 24.72 2.71
C LYS A 245 -5.40 26.22 2.52
N TYR A 246 -5.28 26.73 1.29
CA TYR A 246 -5.56 28.13 0.97
C TYR A 246 -7.02 28.49 1.25
N ARG A 247 -7.98 27.67 0.82
CA ARG A 247 -9.41 27.87 1.10
C ARG A 247 -9.72 27.83 2.60
N GLN A 248 -9.07 26.94 3.35
CA GLN A 248 -9.22 26.87 4.81
C GLN A 248 -8.69 28.14 5.49
N LYS A 249 -7.50 28.62 5.10
CA LYS A 249 -6.90 29.87 5.63
C LYS A 249 -7.76 31.11 5.34
N ASN A 250 -8.49 31.08 4.23
CA ASN A 250 -9.36 32.19 3.79
C ASN A 250 -10.85 31.95 4.09
N LYS A 251 -11.20 30.89 4.84
CA LYS A 251 -12.58 30.63 5.26
C LYS A 251 -13.00 31.73 6.24
N GLY A 252 -14.06 32.46 5.90
CA GLY A 252 -14.49 33.66 6.63
C GLY A 252 -13.89 34.98 6.13
N LYS A 253 -12.88 34.94 5.25
CA LYS A 253 -12.28 36.12 4.59
C LYS A 253 -12.81 36.36 3.17
N LYS A 254 -13.98 35.81 2.83
CA LYS A 254 -14.60 36.13 1.54
C LYS A 254 -15.10 37.57 1.58
N ALA A 255 -14.23 38.51 1.20
CA ALA A 255 -14.70 39.76 0.64
C ALA A 255 -15.56 39.39 -0.57
N HIS A 256 -16.77 39.95 -0.62
CA HIS A 256 -17.75 39.68 -1.66
C HIS A 256 -17.12 39.76 -3.06
N HIS A 257 -17.40 38.79 -3.92
CA HIS A 257 -16.93 38.83 -5.30
C HIS A 257 -17.85 39.76 -6.10
N TYR A 258 -17.44 41.02 -6.25
CA TYR A 258 -18.13 41.97 -7.13
C TYR A 258 -17.69 41.76 -8.57
N VAL A 259 -18.65 41.65 -9.48
CA VAL A 259 -18.38 41.68 -10.91
C VAL A 259 -18.33 43.14 -11.34
N LEU A 260 -17.16 43.60 -11.80
CA LEU A 260 -16.99 44.94 -12.35
C LEU A 260 -17.23 44.93 -13.87
N GLN A 261 -17.79 46.01 -14.39
CA GLN A 261 -17.90 46.19 -15.84
C GLN A 261 -16.50 46.33 -16.46
N LYS A 262 -16.38 45.94 -17.74
CA LYS A 262 -15.09 45.89 -18.46
C LYS A 262 -14.28 47.19 -18.36
N ASN A 263 -14.93 48.34 -18.53
CA ASN A 263 -14.25 49.64 -18.47
C ASN A 263 -13.76 49.97 -17.05
N THR A 264 -14.53 49.57 -16.03
CA THR A 264 -14.16 49.71 -14.62
C THR A 264 -12.96 48.85 -14.26
N LEU A 265 -12.87 47.63 -14.81
CA LEU A 265 -11.73 46.75 -14.64
C LEU A 265 -10.45 47.34 -15.24
N ILE A 266 -10.54 47.89 -16.46
CA ILE A 266 -9.40 48.56 -17.13
C ILE A 266 -8.91 49.77 -16.32
N ALA A 267 -9.84 50.56 -15.77
CA ALA A 267 -9.50 51.69 -14.92
C ALA A 267 -8.84 51.24 -13.61
N LEU A 268 -9.35 50.17 -12.99
CA LEU A 268 -8.78 49.58 -11.78
C LEU A 268 -7.36 49.04 -12.00
N GLU A 269 -7.13 48.33 -13.11
CA GLU A 269 -5.80 47.83 -13.52
C GLU A 269 -4.81 48.99 -13.73
N SER A 270 -5.26 50.06 -14.37
CA SER A 270 -4.45 51.26 -14.60
C SER A 270 -4.06 51.94 -13.27
N LEU A 271 -5.00 52.05 -12.33
CA LEU A 271 -4.78 52.62 -11.00
C LEU A 271 -3.84 51.76 -10.15
N ALA A 272 -4.04 50.44 -10.15
CA ALA A 272 -3.22 49.47 -9.45
C ALA A 272 -1.77 49.49 -9.98
N SER A 273 -1.60 49.52 -11.29
CA SER A 273 -0.29 49.61 -11.94
C SER A 273 0.41 50.92 -11.58
N LYS A 274 -0.29 52.06 -11.63
CA LYS A 274 0.26 53.37 -11.27
C LYS A 274 0.70 53.45 -9.81
N ARG A 275 -0.12 52.92 -8.89
CA ARG A 275 0.14 52.98 -7.44
C ARG A 275 0.95 51.80 -6.90
N LYS A 276 1.28 50.80 -7.72
CA LYS A 276 1.97 49.54 -7.34
C LYS A 276 1.28 48.81 -6.17
N LEU A 277 -0.04 48.75 -6.20
CA LEU A 277 -0.87 48.08 -5.20
C LEU A 277 -1.74 47.00 -5.85
N THR A 278 -2.24 46.05 -5.06
CA THR A 278 -3.22 45.07 -5.55
C THR A 278 -4.59 45.73 -5.80
N HIS A 279 -5.42 45.11 -6.63
CA HIS A 279 -6.78 45.59 -6.92
C HIS A 279 -7.59 45.81 -5.64
N GLU A 280 -7.49 44.90 -4.67
CA GLU A 280 -8.21 44.97 -3.39
C GLU A 280 -7.82 46.21 -2.60
N LYS A 281 -6.51 46.50 -2.49
CA LYS A 281 -6.03 47.70 -1.79
C LYS A 281 -6.44 48.99 -2.47
N ILE A 282 -6.51 49.01 -3.79
CA ILE A 282 -7.02 50.18 -4.52
C ILE A 282 -8.50 50.39 -4.21
N ILE A 283 -9.30 49.33 -4.24
CA ILE A 283 -10.72 49.39 -3.92
C ILE A 283 -10.92 49.87 -2.47
N GLU A 284 -10.22 49.30 -1.50
CA GLU A 284 -10.26 49.72 -0.10
C GLU A 284 -9.91 51.21 0.06
N ASN A 285 -8.82 51.66 -0.57
CA ASN A 285 -8.42 53.06 -0.51
C ASN A 285 -9.46 53.99 -1.13
N LEU A 286 -9.99 53.66 -2.30
CA LEU A 286 -11.02 54.47 -2.96
C LEU A 286 -12.31 54.55 -2.14
N ILE A 287 -12.74 53.42 -1.56
CA ILE A 287 -13.91 53.39 -0.67
C ILE A 287 -13.67 54.25 0.56
N ASN A 288 -12.52 54.11 1.23
CA ASN A 288 -12.19 54.90 2.41
C ASN A 288 -12.06 56.39 2.08
N GLU A 289 -11.38 56.74 1.00
CA GLU A 289 -11.23 58.12 0.51
C GLU A 289 -12.60 58.76 0.25
N HIS A 290 -13.57 58.00 -0.29
CA HIS A 290 -14.90 58.51 -0.58
C HIS A 290 -15.81 58.53 0.65
N TYR A 291 -15.75 57.50 1.49
CA TYR A 291 -16.50 57.42 2.75
C TYR A 291 -16.16 58.58 3.68
N VAL A 292 -14.86 58.90 3.85
CA VAL A 292 -14.44 60.05 4.67
C VAL A 292 -14.96 61.38 4.11
N LYS A 293 -15.09 61.51 2.78
CA LYS A 293 -15.58 62.74 2.15
C LYS A 293 -17.08 62.93 2.27
N GLU A 294 -17.84 61.85 2.13
CA GLU A 294 -19.31 61.91 1.96
C GLU A 294 -20.07 61.51 3.22
N CYS A 295 -19.45 60.74 4.12
CA CYS A 295 -20.15 60.05 5.20
C CYS A 295 -19.56 60.29 6.59
N ALA A 296 -18.44 61.02 6.73
CA ALA A 296 -17.84 61.33 8.02
C ALA A 296 -17.97 62.83 8.36
N ASP A 297 -18.20 63.15 9.64
CA ASP A 297 -18.22 64.52 10.13
C ASP A 297 -16.81 65.14 10.00
N PRO A 298 -16.67 66.33 9.38
CA PRO A 298 -15.35 66.94 9.15
C PRO A 298 -14.55 67.27 10.41
N ASN A 299 -15.21 67.38 11.57
CA ASN A 299 -14.60 67.79 12.83
C ASN A 299 -14.39 66.65 13.81
N SER A 300 -15.28 65.65 13.86
CA SER A 300 -15.15 64.50 14.78
C SER A 300 -14.66 63.22 14.11
N GLY A 301 -14.82 63.09 12.79
CA GLY A 301 -14.54 61.86 12.04
C GLY A 301 -15.56 60.74 12.26
N ASP A 302 -16.65 61.03 12.99
CA ASP A 302 -17.73 60.07 13.23
C ASP A 302 -18.65 59.95 12.01
N SER A 303 -19.32 58.80 11.87
CA SER A 303 -20.29 58.57 10.79
C SER A 303 -21.48 59.53 10.92
N LEU A 304 -21.80 60.24 9.83
CA LEU A 304 -22.99 61.10 9.72
C LEU A 304 -24.29 60.31 9.52
N TYR A 305 -24.17 59.00 9.30
CA TYR A 305 -25.26 58.06 9.02
C TYR A 305 -25.09 56.76 9.81
#